data_AF-A0A348NQK1-F1
#
_entry.id   AF-A0A348NQK1-F1
#
_cell.length_a   1.000
_cell.length_b   1.000
_cell.length_c   1.000
_cell.angle_alpha   90.00
_cell.angle_beta   90.00
_cell.angle_gamma   90.00
#
_symmetry.space_group_name_H-M   'P 1'
#
loop_
_entity.id
_entity.type
_entity.pdbx_description
1 polymer ?
#
loop_
_entity_poly.entity_id
_entity_poly.type
_entity_poly.pdbx_seq_one_letter_code
_entity_poly.pdbx_strand_id
1 'polypeptide(L)'
;MTAKASSDGLMEEIVGLCKRRGFIFPSSEIYGGYNGFYDYGPLGVELRNNIKQTWWRDMVQRRDDIEGLDSTIIMHPDIWKASGHVDGFSDPMVDCRESKLRYRADQLFFAPVIVAGETIGYVSVVECPEQQEIAEKAAADIKRKAAKQGTLDPIVLKDYTESKPEEYDLIPSPATGKPGSLTAPREFKLMFETKVGPLADESAVAYLRPETAQGIFANYKNIVDTGRVKIPFGIAQIGKAFRNEITPRNFIFRS
;
A
#
# COMPACT_ATOMS: atom_id res chain seq x y z
N MET A 1 -3.03 17.32 -33.72
CA MET A 1 -3.80 17.43 -32.45
C MET A 1 -3.70 16.07 -31.78
N THR A 2 -2.76 15.91 -30.85
CA THR A 2 -2.62 14.66 -30.08
C THR A 2 -3.72 14.65 -29.02
N ALA A 3 -4.59 13.65 -29.06
CA ALA A 3 -5.58 13.41 -28.02
C ALA A 3 -4.84 13.28 -26.68
N LYS A 4 -5.26 14.04 -25.67
CA LYS A 4 -4.79 13.89 -24.30
C LYS A 4 -5.18 12.48 -23.86
N ALA A 5 -4.21 11.58 -23.70
CA ALA A 5 -4.46 10.29 -23.09
C ALA A 5 -5.09 10.51 -21.70
N SER A 6 -6.04 9.65 -21.32
CA SER A 6 -6.47 9.56 -19.92
C SER A 6 -5.24 9.29 -19.05
N SER A 7 -5.30 9.72 -17.78
CA SER A 7 -4.21 9.56 -16.80
C SER A 7 -3.71 8.10 -16.72
N ASP A 8 -4.62 7.13 -16.85
CA ASP A 8 -4.32 5.70 -16.91
C ASP A 8 -3.48 5.31 -18.14
N GLY A 9 -3.82 5.83 -19.33
CA GLY A 9 -3.09 5.53 -20.56
C GLY A 9 -1.65 6.05 -20.54
N LEU A 10 -1.41 7.21 -19.91
CA LEU A 10 -0.07 7.75 -19.75
C LEU A 10 0.81 6.85 -18.87
N MET A 11 0.25 6.28 -17.80
CA MET A 11 0.99 5.38 -16.92
C MET A 11 1.42 4.12 -17.66
N GLU A 12 0.53 3.53 -18.47
CA GLU A 12 0.86 2.36 -19.30
C GLU A 12 1.98 2.67 -20.30
N GLU A 13 1.95 3.85 -20.93
CA GLU A 13 3.01 4.29 -21.83
C GLU A 13 4.37 4.41 -21.12
N ILE A 14 4.39 4.97 -19.91
CA ILE A 14 5.60 5.11 -19.08
C ILE A 14 6.14 3.73 -18.70
N VAL A 15 5.30 2.84 -18.21
CA VAL A 15 5.69 1.46 -17.84
C VAL A 15 6.27 0.73 -19.06
N GLY A 16 5.61 0.86 -20.21
CA GLY A 16 6.08 0.29 -21.47
C GLY A 16 7.44 0.86 -21.89
N LEU A 17 7.66 2.17 -21.75
CA LEU A 17 8.94 2.81 -22.04
C LEU A 17 10.05 2.32 -21.11
N CYS A 18 9.78 2.28 -19.79
CA CYS A 18 10.74 1.81 -18.80
C CYS A 18 11.24 0.41 -19.11
N LYS A 19 10.33 -0.50 -19.47
CA LYS A 19 10.68 -1.86 -19.87
C LYS A 19 11.48 -1.89 -21.18
N ARG A 20 10.99 -1.23 -22.24
CA ARG A 20 11.66 -1.23 -23.56
C ARG A 20 13.05 -0.62 -23.55
N ARG A 21 13.32 0.35 -22.67
CA ARG A 21 14.59 1.09 -22.60
C ARG A 21 15.52 0.60 -21.51
N GLY A 22 15.16 -0.43 -20.74
CA GLY A 22 16.06 -0.98 -19.73
C GLY A 22 16.16 -0.14 -18.45
N PHE A 23 15.08 0.53 -18.05
CA PHE A 23 15.00 1.22 -16.77
C PHE A 23 14.49 0.30 -15.66
N ILE A 24 13.29 -0.24 -15.79
CA ILE A 24 12.63 -1.01 -14.73
C ILE A 24 11.90 -2.19 -15.35
N PHE A 25 12.01 -3.36 -14.72
CA PHE A 25 11.39 -4.62 -15.13
C PHE A 25 10.52 -5.17 -13.99
N PRO A 26 9.40 -5.85 -14.30
CA PRO A 26 8.74 -6.72 -13.33
C PRO A 26 9.75 -7.76 -12.80
N SER A 27 9.89 -7.88 -11.48
CA SER A 27 10.82 -8.86 -10.94
C SER A 27 10.32 -10.28 -11.19
N SER A 28 11.24 -11.22 -11.43
CA SER A 28 10.92 -12.63 -11.69
C SER A 28 9.96 -12.86 -12.86
N GLU A 29 9.99 -11.98 -13.88
CA GLU A 29 9.03 -11.97 -15.00
C GLU A 29 8.89 -13.34 -15.70
N ILE A 30 10.02 -14.03 -15.95
CA ILE A 30 10.02 -15.34 -16.62
C ILE A 30 9.33 -16.46 -15.80
N TYR A 31 9.07 -16.22 -14.52
CA TYR A 31 8.38 -17.13 -13.61
C TYR A 31 6.94 -16.67 -13.28
N GLY A 32 6.41 -15.69 -14.02
CA GLY A 32 5.07 -15.13 -13.79
C GLY A 32 5.06 -13.86 -12.94
N GLY A 33 6.23 -13.44 -12.44
CA GLY A 33 6.41 -12.22 -11.68
C GLY A 33 5.90 -12.27 -10.23
N TYR A 34 6.26 -11.26 -9.44
CA TYR A 34 5.70 -11.04 -8.11
C TYR A 34 5.19 -9.60 -8.01
N ASN A 35 3.89 -9.42 -7.77
CA ASN A 35 3.28 -8.09 -7.70
C ASN A 35 3.94 -7.24 -6.59
N GLY A 36 4.22 -5.98 -6.91
CA GLY A 36 4.94 -5.05 -6.04
C GLY A 36 6.47 -5.11 -6.17
N PHE A 37 7.05 -6.16 -6.76
CA PHE A 37 8.50 -6.26 -6.87
C PHE A 37 9.01 -5.94 -8.28
N TYR A 38 10.02 -5.08 -8.34
CA TYR A 38 10.61 -4.59 -9.58
C TYR A 38 12.13 -4.57 -9.53
N ASP A 39 12.75 -4.86 -10.68
CA ASP A 39 14.19 -4.84 -10.87
C ASP A 39 14.60 -3.63 -11.71
N TYR A 40 15.71 -2.97 -11.33
CA TYR A 40 16.26 -1.84 -12.07
C TYR A 40 17.25 -2.36 -13.12
N GLY A 41 16.96 -2.11 -14.40
CA GLY A 41 17.81 -2.46 -15.53
C GLY A 41 19.02 -1.53 -15.69
N PRO A 42 19.81 -1.67 -16.77
CA PRO A 42 21.05 -0.92 -16.97
C PRO A 42 20.91 0.60 -16.87
N LEU A 43 19.90 1.21 -17.51
CA LEU A 43 19.69 2.65 -17.41
C LEU A 43 19.05 3.06 -16.08
N GLY A 44 18.23 2.16 -15.52
CA GLY A 44 17.57 2.40 -14.24
C GLY A 44 18.53 2.42 -13.06
N VAL A 45 19.54 1.54 -13.06
CA VAL A 45 20.54 1.50 -11.99
C VAL A 45 21.41 2.76 -12.01
N GLU A 46 21.82 3.22 -13.19
CA GLU A 46 22.58 4.47 -13.35
C GLU A 46 21.77 5.68 -12.89
N LEU A 47 20.52 5.80 -13.35
CA LEU A 47 19.62 6.88 -12.92
C LEU A 47 19.42 6.87 -11.39
N ARG A 48 19.13 5.69 -10.83
CA ARG A 48 18.91 5.53 -9.38
C ARG A 48 20.17 5.86 -8.57
N ASN A 49 21.34 5.46 -9.05
CA ASN A 49 22.61 5.78 -8.40
C ASN A 49 22.87 7.29 -8.45
N ASN A 50 22.68 7.94 -9.60
CA ASN A 50 22.86 9.38 -9.75
C ASN A 50 21.94 10.18 -8.81
N ILE A 51 20.68 9.77 -8.67
CA ILE A 51 19.74 10.40 -7.73
C ILE A 51 20.22 10.25 -6.29
N LYS A 52 20.63 9.04 -5.87
CA LYS A 52 21.15 8.78 -4.52
C LYS A 52 22.40 9.60 -4.21
N GLN A 53 23.35 9.66 -5.15
CA GLN A 53 24.59 10.40 -4.97
C GLN A 53 24.33 11.90 -4.90
N THR A 54 23.42 12.43 -5.71
CA THR A 54 23.01 13.84 -5.65
C THR A 54 22.39 14.16 -4.30
N TRP A 55 21.44 13.33 -3.83
CA TRP A 55 20.81 13.49 -2.52
C TRP A 55 21.84 13.42 -1.38
N TRP A 56 22.74 12.43 -1.39
CA TRP A 56 23.75 12.26 -0.35
C TRP A 56 24.73 13.42 -0.31
N ARG A 57 25.15 13.91 -1.47
CA ARG A 57 25.99 15.09 -1.58
C ARG A 57 25.30 16.30 -0.96
N ASP A 58 24.05 16.55 -1.34
CA ASP A 58 23.34 17.77 -0.94
C ASP A 58 22.85 17.74 0.52
N MET A 59 22.47 16.57 1.05
CA MET A 59 21.98 16.41 2.41
C MET A 59 23.06 16.08 3.43
N VAL A 60 24.12 15.36 3.06
CA VAL A 60 25.14 14.91 4.01
C VAL A 60 26.45 15.66 3.77
N GLN A 61 27.03 15.56 2.58
CA GLN A 61 28.40 16.06 2.36
C GLN A 61 28.51 17.59 2.32
N ARG A 62 27.44 18.29 1.94
CA ARG A 62 27.41 19.77 1.84
C ARG A 62 26.91 20.44 3.12
N ARG A 63 26.64 19.67 4.17
CA ARG A 63 26.09 20.15 5.43
C ARG A 63 26.99 19.73 6.59
N ASP A 64 27.29 20.67 7.47
CA ASP A 64 28.13 20.41 8.64
C ASP A 64 27.33 19.89 9.85
N ASP A 65 26.02 19.68 9.68
CA ASP A 65 25.07 19.33 10.75
C ASP A 65 24.34 18.01 10.49
N ILE A 66 24.79 17.18 9.54
CA ILE A 66 24.18 15.88 9.25
C ILE A 66 25.25 14.78 9.18
N GLU A 67 25.11 13.77 10.03
CA GLU A 67 25.97 12.59 10.05
C GLU A 67 25.40 11.44 9.20
N GLY A 68 26.27 10.64 8.60
CA GLY A 68 25.88 9.48 7.80
C GLY A 68 25.79 8.19 8.63
N LEU A 69 24.78 7.36 8.37
CA LEU A 69 24.64 6.02 8.93
C LEU A 69 24.19 5.01 7.86
N ASP A 70 24.66 3.77 7.98
CA ASP A 70 24.08 2.61 7.30
C ASP A 70 23.83 1.48 8.30
N SER A 71 22.56 1.22 8.60
CA SER A 71 22.13 0.17 9.52
C SER A 71 21.60 -1.06 8.77
N THR A 72 21.66 -2.21 9.45
CA THR A 72 21.10 -3.48 8.98
C THR A 72 19.59 -3.40 8.69
N ILE A 73 19.12 -4.27 7.79
CA ILE A 73 17.69 -4.46 7.50
C ILE A 73 17.00 -5.26 8.62
N ILE A 74 17.69 -6.25 9.16
CA ILE A 74 17.19 -7.14 10.21
C ILE A 74 17.66 -6.59 11.55
N MET A 75 16.70 -6.26 12.41
CA MET A 75 16.93 -5.68 13.73
C MET A 75 16.22 -6.53 14.80
N HIS A 76 16.65 -6.38 16.05
CA HIS A 76 16.02 -7.07 17.18
C HIS A 76 14.50 -6.78 17.24
N PRO A 77 13.63 -7.78 17.46
CA PRO A 77 12.18 -7.61 17.43
C PRO A 77 11.67 -6.54 18.40
N ASP A 78 12.29 -6.38 19.56
CA ASP A 78 11.90 -5.38 20.56
C ASP A 78 11.98 -3.94 20.04
N ILE A 79 12.80 -3.65 19.03
CA ILE A 79 12.85 -2.32 18.42
C ILE A 79 11.52 -2.00 17.73
N TRP A 80 10.92 -2.99 17.07
CA TRP A 80 9.64 -2.85 16.39
C TRP A 80 8.46 -2.85 17.37
N LYS A 81 8.60 -3.54 18.51
CA LYS A 81 7.64 -3.48 19.60
C LYS A 81 7.67 -2.11 20.29
N ALA A 82 8.85 -1.62 20.65
CA ALA A 82 9.04 -0.32 21.32
C ALA A 82 8.61 0.86 20.44
N SER A 83 8.79 0.76 19.13
CA SER A 83 8.32 1.77 18.17
C SER A 83 6.83 1.66 17.82
N GLY A 84 6.13 0.63 18.32
CA GLY A 84 4.70 0.40 18.07
C GLY A 84 4.38 -0.28 16.73
N HIS A 85 5.37 -0.62 15.91
CA HIS A 85 5.13 -1.25 14.62
C HIS A 85 4.50 -2.65 14.74
N VAL A 86 4.91 -3.45 15.72
CA VAL A 86 4.35 -4.80 15.92
C VAL A 86 2.85 -4.76 16.23
N ASP A 87 2.40 -3.72 16.93
CA ASP A 87 1.04 -3.61 17.44
C ASP A 87 0.13 -2.75 16.56
N GLY A 88 0.67 -1.75 15.87
CA GLY A 88 -0.12 -0.75 15.13
C GLY A 88 0.18 -0.64 13.64
N PHE A 89 1.22 -1.33 13.12
CA PHE A 89 1.55 -1.26 11.69
C PHE A 89 0.79 -2.32 10.88
N SER A 90 -0.52 -2.12 10.79
CA SER A 90 -1.45 -2.97 10.07
C SER A 90 -2.46 -2.16 9.27
N ASP A 91 -2.87 -2.71 8.14
CA ASP A 91 -4.01 -2.19 7.37
C ASP A 91 -5.25 -3.07 7.60
N PRO A 92 -6.46 -2.48 7.62
CA PRO A 92 -7.68 -3.26 7.67
C PRO A 92 -7.91 -3.92 6.31
N MET A 93 -8.09 -5.24 6.30
CA MET A 93 -8.18 -6.06 5.09
C MET A 93 -9.49 -6.83 5.03
N VAL A 94 -10.02 -6.96 3.82
CA VAL A 94 -11.19 -7.78 3.48
C VAL A 94 -10.84 -8.70 2.33
N ASP A 95 -11.21 -9.98 2.46
CA ASP A 95 -11.03 -10.99 1.43
C ASP A 95 -12.36 -11.24 0.70
N CYS A 96 -12.34 -11.34 -0.63
CA CYS A 96 -13.46 -11.88 -1.39
C CYS A 96 -13.30 -13.40 -1.54
N ARG A 97 -14.20 -14.18 -0.94
CA ARG A 97 -14.15 -15.65 -0.95
C ARG A 97 -14.27 -16.25 -2.36
N GLU A 98 -14.91 -15.54 -3.27
CA GLU A 98 -15.18 -16.00 -4.63
C GLU A 98 -14.06 -15.63 -5.61
N SER A 99 -13.70 -14.35 -5.73
CA SER A 99 -12.63 -13.90 -6.63
C SER A 99 -11.22 -14.11 -6.06
N LYS A 100 -11.10 -14.42 -4.77
CA LYS A 100 -9.84 -14.50 -4.02
C LYS A 100 -9.04 -13.18 -4.01
N LEU A 101 -9.65 -12.09 -4.45
CA LEU A 101 -9.06 -10.76 -4.39
C LEU A 101 -9.14 -10.23 -2.96
N ARG A 102 -8.11 -9.45 -2.60
CA ARG A 102 -7.99 -8.79 -1.31
C ARG A 102 -8.16 -7.30 -1.52
N TYR A 103 -8.88 -6.68 -0.60
CA TYR A 103 -9.12 -5.25 -0.59
C TYR A 103 -8.69 -4.67 0.75
N ARG A 104 -8.19 -3.45 0.70
CA ARG A 104 -8.09 -2.60 1.87
C ARG A 104 -9.49 -2.12 2.24
N ALA A 105 -9.91 -2.38 3.48
CA ALA A 105 -11.27 -2.09 3.94
C ALA A 105 -11.55 -0.57 3.99
N ASP A 106 -10.52 0.22 4.29
CA ASP A 106 -10.55 1.69 4.28
C ASP A 106 -10.56 2.28 2.86
N GLN A 107 -10.23 1.48 1.84
CA GLN A 107 -10.28 1.84 0.42
C GLN A 107 -11.40 1.10 -0.32
N LEU A 108 -12.26 0.40 0.41
CA LEU A 108 -13.45 -0.24 -0.10
C LEU A 108 -14.65 0.51 0.44
N PHE A 109 -15.43 1.13 -0.45
CA PHE A 109 -16.61 1.88 -0.08
C PHE A 109 -17.87 1.10 -0.39
N PHE A 110 -18.90 1.25 0.43
CA PHE A 110 -20.21 0.68 0.20
C PHE A 110 -21.31 1.70 0.49
N ALA A 111 -22.48 1.48 -0.10
CA ALA A 111 -23.68 2.25 0.20
C ALA A 111 -24.95 1.42 0.00
N PRO A 112 -25.96 1.60 0.85
CA PRO A 112 -27.29 1.06 0.60
C PRO A 112 -27.96 1.81 -0.55
N VAL A 113 -28.65 1.08 -1.42
CA VAL A 113 -29.49 1.63 -2.49
C VAL A 113 -30.90 1.72 -1.94
N ILE A 114 -31.37 2.94 -1.68
CA ILE A 114 -32.69 3.20 -1.09
C ILE A 114 -33.60 3.83 -2.16
N VAL A 115 -34.79 3.25 -2.34
CA VAL A 115 -35.83 3.79 -3.23
C VAL A 115 -37.11 3.93 -2.44
N ALA A 116 -37.63 5.15 -2.36
CA ALA A 116 -38.85 5.48 -1.61
C ALA A 116 -38.85 4.98 -0.14
N GLY A 117 -37.68 5.03 0.52
CA GLY A 117 -37.51 4.62 1.92
C GLY A 117 -37.24 3.13 2.15
N GLU A 118 -37.18 2.31 1.09
CA GLU A 118 -36.84 0.88 1.20
C GLU A 118 -35.46 0.58 0.59
N THR A 119 -34.63 -0.17 1.33
CA THR A 119 -33.34 -0.67 0.83
C THR A 119 -33.57 -1.81 -0.17
N ILE A 120 -33.24 -1.57 -1.44
CA ILE A 120 -33.38 -2.55 -2.53
C ILE A 120 -32.10 -3.36 -2.78
N GLY A 121 -30.98 -2.94 -2.20
CA GLY A 121 -29.69 -3.62 -2.32
C GLY A 121 -28.54 -2.75 -1.83
N TYR A 122 -27.31 -3.18 -2.11
CA TYR A 122 -26.10 -2.44 -1.80
C TYR A 122 -25.22 -2.33 -3.03
N VAL A 123 -24.45 -1.26 -3.10
CA VAL A 123 -23.35 -1.09 -4.06
C VAL A 123 -22.04 -1.06 -3.31
N SER A 124 -20.98 -1.50 -3.97
CA SER A 124 -19.62 -1.36 -3.47
C SER A 124 -18.70 -0.88 -4.59
N VAL A 125 -17.70 -0.10 -4.22
CA VAL A 125 -16.73 0.50 -5.13
C VAL A 125 -15.37 0.58 -4.44
N VAL A 126 -14.31 0.31 -5.18
CA VAL A 126 -12.95 0.51 -4.69
C VAL A 126 -12.57 1.97 -4.90
N GLU A 127 -11.79 2.53 -4.00
CA GLU A 127 -11.28 3.91 -4.08
C GLU A 127 -10.75 4.23 -5.49
N CYS A 128 -11.39 5.21 -6.13
CA CYS A 128 -11.00 5.78 -7.40
C CYS A 128 -11.55 7.21 -7.53
N PRO A 129 -10.98 8.06 -8.40
CA PRO A 129 -11.42 9.45 -8.54
C PRO A 129 -12.90 9.59 -8.91
N GLU A 130 -13.44 8.66 -9.71
CA GLU A 130 -14.83 8.65 -10.17
C GLU A 130 -15.74 7.73 -9.34
N GLN A 131 -15.35 7.36 -8.10
CA GLN A 131 -16.08 6.37 -7.30
C GLN A 131 -17.56 6.71 -7.06
N GLN A 132 -17.87 8.00 -6.89
CA GLN A 132 -19.24 8.47 -6.67
C GLN A 132 -20.10 8.24 -7.91
N GLU A 133 -19.60 8.59 -9.10
CA GLU A 133 -20.33 8.38 -10.36
C GLU A 133 -20.55 6.90 -10.65
N ILE A 134 -19.56 6.05 -10.33
CA ILE A 134 -19.65 4.60 -10.49
C ILE A 134 -20.72 4.02 -9.56
N ALA A 135 -20.73 4.44 -8.30
CA ALA A 135 -21.72 3.99 -7.32
C ALA A 135 -23.15 4.42 -7.70
N GLU A 136 -23.33 5.65 -8.16
CA GLU A 136 -24.62 6.16 -8.62
C GLU A 136 -25.14 5.43 -9.86
N LYS A 137 -24.27 5.15 -10.84
CA LYS A 137 -24.62 4.35 -12.02
C LYS A 137 -25.02 2.92 -11.64
N ALA A 138 -24.26 2.28 -10.74
CA ALA A 138 -24.57 0.95 -10.25
C ALA A 138 -25.92 0.92 -9.49
N ALA A 139 -26.19 1.94 -8.66
CA ALA A 139 -27.45 2.08 -7.95
C ALA A 139 -28.64 2.27 -8.90
N ALA A 140 -28.48 3.08 -9.96
CA ALA A 140 -29.50 3.27 -11.00
C ALA A 140 -29.79 1.97 -11.76
N ASP A 141 -28.76 1.16 -12.05
CA ASP A 141 -28.92 -0.14 -12.68
C ASP A 141 -29.65 -1.15 -11.79
N ILE A 142 -29.38 -1.17 -10.47
CA ILE A 142 -30.09 -2.01 -9.50
C ILE A 142 -31.57 -1.62 -9.45
N LYS A 143 -31.87 -0.31 -9.39
CA LYS A 143 -33.25 0.20 -9.43
C LYS A 143 -33.97 -0.22 -10.71
N ARG A 144 -33.32 -0.11 -11.88
CA ARG A 144 -33.88 -0.54 -13.16
C ARG A 144 -34.20 -2.04 -13.16
N LYS A 145 -33.29 -2.88 -12.66
CA LYS A 145 -33.49 -4.34 -12.59
C LYS A 145 -34.59 -4.75 -11.61
N ALA A 146 -34.75 -4.02 -10.50
CA ALA A 146 -35.79 -4.28 -9.51
C ALA A 146 -37.19 -3.80 -9.93
N ALA A 147 -37.31 -3.09 -11.07
CA ALA A 147 -38.56 -2.52 -11.60
C ALA A 147 -39.37 -1.69 -10.58
N LYS A 148 -38.73 -1.13 -9.55
CA LYS A 148 -39.39 -0.33 -8.51
C LYS A 148 -39.59 1.12 -8.99
N GLN A 149 -40.83 1.59 -8.86
CA GLN A 149 -41.19 2.99 -9.06
C GLN A 149 -40.85 3.80 -7.80
N GLY A 150 -40.24 4.99 -7.98
CA GLY A 150 -39.85 5.87 -6.87
C GLY A 150 -38.61 6.70 -7.19
N THR A 151 -38.29 7.67 -6.35
CA THR A 151 -37.04 8.46 -6.43
C THR A 151 -35.90 7.68 -5.76
N LEU A 152 -34.69 7.74 -6.33
CA LEU A 152 -33.49 7.16 -5.72
C LEU A 152 -32.93 8.17 -4.73
N ASP A 153 -32.66 7.76 -3.50
CA ASP A 153 -32.04 8.64 -2.51
C ASP A 153 -30.55 8.86 -2.82
N PRO A 154 -29.94 9.97 -2.37
CA PRO A 154 -28.51 10.24 -2.59
C PRO A 154 -27.63 9.11 -2.03
N ILE A 155 -26.68 8.64 -2.85
CA ILE A 155 -25.74 7.60 -2.46
C ILE A 155 -24.65 8.21 -1.58
N VAL A 156 -24.65 7.84 -0.31
CA VAL A 156 -23.61 8.21 0.66
C VAL A 156 -22.67 7.02 0.86
N LEU A 157 -21.48 7.11 0.27
CA LEU A 157 -20.44 6.10 0.41
C LEU A 157 -19.87 6.13 1.83
N LYS A 158 -19.75 4.96 2.44
CA LYS A 158 -19.07 4.72 3.72
C LYS A 158 -17.92 3.75 3.50
N ASP A 159 -16.86 3.89 4.29
CA ASP A 159 -15.78 2.92 4.24
C ASP A 159 -16.27 1.56 4.78
N TYR A 160 -15.64 0.47 4.36
CA TYR A 160 -16.05 -0.86 4.77
C TYR A 160 -15.66 -1.16 6.23
N THR A 161 -14.83 -0.34 6.88
CA THR A 161 -14.53 -0.49 8.31
C THR A 161 -15.71 -0.11 9.19
N GLU A 162 -16.60 0.76 8.69
CA GLU A 162 -17.86 1.14 9.33
C GLU A 162 -19.00 0.11 9.11
N SER A 163 -18.77 -0.95 8.34
CA SER A 163 -19.81 -1.96 8.06
C SER A 163 -20.15 -2.79 9.30
N LYS A 164 -21.44 -3.10 9.46
CA LYS A 164 -21.93 -3.92 10.58
C LYS A 164 -21.99 -5.40 10.21
N PRO A 165 -21.95 -6.32 11.19
CA PRO A 165 -22.07 -7.76 10.95
C PRO A 165 -23.31 -8.16 10.14
N GLU A 166 -24.42 -7.43 10.28
CA GLU A 166 -25.64 -7.71 9.51
C GLU A 166 -25.54 -7.28 8.03
N GLU A 167 -24.60 -6.40 7.70
CA GLU A 167 -24.44 -5.82 6.36
C GLU A 167 -23.43 -6.60 5.51
N TYR A 168 -22.51 -7.36 6.12
CA TYR A 168 -21.46 -8.09 5.39
C TYR A 168 -22.02 -9.02 4.30
N ASP A 169 -23.12 -9.70 4.62
CA ASP A 169 -23.75 -10.65 3.68
C ASP A 169 -24.55 -9.95 2.56
N LEU A 170 -24.82 -8.65 2.71
CA LEU A 170 -25.62 -7.85 1.78
C LEU A 170 -24.73 -7.04 0.81
N ILE A 171 -23.51 -6.69 1.23
CA ILE A 171 -22.59 -5.90 0.42
C ILE A 171 -21.97 -6.78 -0.68
N PRO A 172 -22.14 -6.43 -1.97
CA PRO A 172 -21.52 -7.19 -3.05
C PRO A 172 -20.01 -6.97 -3.11
N SER A 173 -19.25 -7.94 -3.62
CA SER A 173 -17.84 -7.71 -3.97
C SER A 173 -17.71 -6.87 -5.23
N PRO A 174 -16.83 -5.85 -5.29
CA PRO A 174 -16.64 -5.03 -6.49
C PRO A 174 -16.24 -5.84 -7.74
N ALA A 175 -15.58 -6.99 -7.56
CA ALA A 175 -15.12 -7.81 -8.67
C ALA A 175 -16.17 -8.79 -9.20
N THR A 176 -17.06 -9.30 -8.35
CA THR A 176 -18.04 -10.34 -8.76
C THR A 176 -19.48 -9.82 -8.78
N GLY A 177 -19.77 -8.70 -8.12
CA GLY A 177 -21.11 -8.16 -7.94
C GLY A 177 -22.02 -9.02 -7.05
N LYS A 178 -21.49 -10.07 -6.41
CA LYS A 178 -22.28 -11.03 -5.61
C LYS A 178 -22.23 -10.65 -4.11
N PRO A 179 -23.38 -10.42 -3.47
CA PRO A 179 -23.50 -10.26 -2.02
C PRO A 179 -22.98 -11.48 -1.25
N GLY A 180 -22.48 -11.26 -0.03
CA GLY A 180 -22.01 -12.32 0.88
C GLY A 180 -20.70 -13.01 0.47
N SER A 181 -20.00 -12.42 -0.49
CA SER A 181 -18.68 -12.89 -0.91
C SER A 181 -17.53 -12.25 -0.12
N LEU A 182 -17.76 -11.11 0.54
CA LEU A 182 -16.75 -10.40 1.34
C LEU A 182 -16.69 -10.92 2.77
N THR A 183 -15.49 -10.99 3.35
CA THR A 183 -15.31 -11.33 4.77
C THR A 183 -15.48 -10.11 5.67
N ALA A 184 -15.55 -10.35 6.99
CA ALA A 184 -15.39 -9.28 7.97
C ALA A 184 -13.99 -8.62 7.83
N PRO A 185 -13.87 -7.32 8.14
CA PRO A 185 -12.56 -6.65 8.21
C PRO A 185 -11.67 -7.31 9.26
N ARG A 186 -10.40 -7.49 8.94
CA ARG A 186 -9.37 -7.97 9.87
C ARG A 186 -8.08 -7.22 9.68
N GLU A 187 -7.29 -7.09 10.74
CA GLU A 187 -5.97 -6.47 10.64
C GLU A 187 -5.00 -7.37 9.86
N PHE A 188 -4.29 -6.75 8.91
CA PHE A 188 -3.22 -7.38 8.16
C PHE A 188 -1.91 -6.67 8.47
N LYS A 189 -0.95 -7.41 9.05
CA LYS A 189 0.36 -6.87 9.40
C LYS A 189 1.16 -6.56 8.14
N LEU A 190 1.66 -5.33 8.06
CA LEU A 190 2.42 -4.84 6.90
C LEU A 190 3.93 -5.14 7.00
N MET A 191 4.43 -5.66 8.12
CA MET A 191 5.83 -6.07 8.23
C MET A 191 6.03 -7.48 7.67
N PHE A 192 7.12 -7.67 6.93
CA PHE A 192 7.58 -9.01 6.59
C PHE A 192 8.26 -9.65 7.79
N GLU A 193 7.66 -10.73 8.28
CA GLU A 193 8.24 -11.58 9.31
C GLU A 193 9.22 -12.59 8.71
N THR A 194 10.31 -12.84 9.43
CA THR A 194 11.30 -13.85 9.12
C THR A 194 11.81 -14.50 10.40
N LYS A 195 12.68 -15.51 10.27
CA LYS A 195 13.30 -16.18 11.41
C LYS A 195 14.82 -16.10 11.30
N VAL A 196 15.48 -15.71 12.38
CA VAL A 196 16.94 -15.60 12.48
C VAL A 196 17.45 -16.64 13.46
N GLY A 197 18.33 -17.51 12.98
CA GLY A 197 18.94 -18.57 13.77
C GLY A 197 18.68 -19.97 13.21
N PRO A 198 19.36 -20.99 13.75
CA PRO A 198 19.24 -22.36 13.28
C PRO A 198 17.92 -23.03 13.69
N LEU A 199 17.30 -22.56 14.77
CA LEU A 199 16.03 -23.06 15.27
C LEU A 199 14.93 -22.09 14.81
N ALA A 200 13.91 -22.63 14.14
CA ALA A 200 12.76 -21.86 13.68
C ALA A 200 11.67 -21.75 14.76
N ASP A 201 12.07 -21.49 16.00
CA ASP A 201 11.14 -21.29 17.11
C ASP A 201 10.62 -19.85 17.18
N GLU A 202 9.74 -19.56 18.14
CA GLU A 202 9.15 -18.22 18.33
C GLU A 202 10.18 -17.19 18.83
N SER A 203 11.29 -17.63 19.42
CA SER A 203 12.36 -16.73 19.87
C SER A 203 13.23 -16.21 18.71
N ALA A 204 13.19 -16.91 17.57
CA ALA A 204 13.91 -16.55 16.36
C ALA A 204 13.20 -15.48 15.51
N VAL A 205 12.00 -15.01 15.90
CA VAL A 205 11.22 -14.06 15.10
C VAL A 205 11.98 -12.74 14.91
N ALA A 206 12.10 -12.33 13.65
CA ALA A 206 12.66 -11.05 13.25
C ALA A 206 11.84 -10.45 12.11
N TYR A 207 12.10 -9.19 11.79
CA TYR A 207 11.36 -8.47 10.75
C TYR A 207 12.33 -7.83 9.74
N LEU A 208 11.91 -7.81 8.47
CA LEU A 208 12.51 -6.87 7.53
C LEU A 208 11.98 -5.48 7.84
N ARG A 209 12.87 -4.51 8.04
CA ARG A 209 12.46 -3.16 8.45
C ARG A 209 11.44 -2.51 7.50
N PRO A 210 10.33 -1.95 8.00
CA PRO A 210 9.35 -1.19 7.21
C PRO A 210 9.78 0.26 6.91
N GLU A 211 10.85 0.72 7.55
CA GLU A 211 11.46 2.05 7.39
C GLU A 211 12.94 2.04 7.82
N THR A 212 13.67 3.13 7.56
CA THR A 212 15.10 3.26 7.92
C THR A 212 15.34 3.96 9.27
N ALA A 213 14.33 4.62 9.84
CA ALA A 213 14.51 5.53 10.98
C ALA A 213 14.91 4.81 12.28
N GLN A 214 14.39 3.61 12.54
CA GLN A 214 14.71 2.88 13.78
C GLN A 214 16.21 2.58 13.94
N GLY A 215 16.92 2.37 12.84
CA GLY A 215 18.38 2.22 12.85
C GLY A 215 19.12 3.48 13.32
N ILE A 216 18.59 4.65 13.00
CA ILE A 216 19.10 5.95 13.43
C ILE A 216 18.87 6.13 14.94
N PHE A 217 17.64 5.89 15.41
CA PHE A 217 17.31 6.04 16.83
C PHE A 217 18.12 5.09 17.71
N ALA A 218 18.28 3.83 17.29
CA ALA A 218 19.08 2.84 18.01
C ALA A 218 20.57 3.22 18.10
N ASN A 219 21.10 3.98 17.15
CA ASN A 219 22.51 4.41 17.12
C ASN A 219 22.73 5.86 17.56
N TYR A 220 21.69 6.57 18.00
CA TYR A 220 21.79 7.99 18.37
C TYR A 220 22.91 8.22 19.39
N LYS A 221 22.98 7.40 20.45
CA LYS A 221 24.04 7.52 21.46
C LYS A 221 25.43 7.29 20.89
N ASN A 222 25.62 6.25 20.08
CA ASN A 222 26.92 5.94 19.46
C ASN A 222 27.41 7.10 18.58
N ILE A 223 26.51 7.73 17.83
CA ILE A 223 26.84 8.85 16.96
C ILE A 223 27.15 10.11 17.78
N VAL A 224 26.36 10.43 18.81
CA VAL A 224 26.64 11.59 19.68
C VAL A 224 27.98 11.43 20.38
N ASP A 225 28.26 10.25 20.92
CA ASP A 225 29.48 9.97 21.66
C ASP A 225 30.75 10.06 20.77
N THR A 226 30.64 9.70 19.48
CA THR A 226 31.79 9.66 18.55
C THR A 226 31.95 10.92 17.70
N GLY A 227 30.84 11.52 17.25
CA GLY A 227 30.84 12.66 16.33
C GLY A 227 31.06 14.03 16.98
N ARG A 228 30.95 14.13 18.33
CA ARG A 228 31.04 15.41 19.08
C ARG A 228 30.09 16.50 18.52
N VAL A 229 28.97 16.06 17.96
CA VAL A 229 27.94 16.90 17.35
C VAL A 229 27.25 17.78 18.39
N LYS A 230 26.81 18.97 17.97
CA LYS A 230 25.99 19.88 18.79
C LYS A 230 24.56 19.87 18.29
N ILE A 231 23.60 19.91 19.20
CA ILE A 231 22.19 20.02 18.85
C ILE A 231 21.90 21.45 18.35
N PRO A 232 21.13 21.63 17.27
CA PRO A 232 20.53 20.58 16.43
C PRO A 232 21.52 19.97 15.42
N PHE A 233 21.41 18.66 15.22
CA PHE A 233 22.06 17.92 14.14
C PHE A 233 21.12 16.82 13.62
N GLY A 234 21.37 16.31 12.42
CA GLY A 234 20.63 15.22 11.80
C GLY A 234 21.48 13.97 11.59
N ILE A 235 20.83 12.85 11.34
CA ILE A 235 21.48 11.61 10.90
C ILE A 235 20.72 11.14 9.65
N ALA A 236 21.45 10.85 8.60
CA ALA A 236 20.91 10.44 7.31
C ALA A 236 21.28 8.98 6.99
N GLN A 237 20.35 8.28 6.36
CA GLN A 237 20.55 6.90 5.89
C GLN A 237 19.84 6.70 4.55
N ILE A 238 20.52 6.04 3.61
CA ILE A 238 19.91 5.51 2.39
C ILE A 238 19.87 3.99 2.52
N GLY A 239 18.69 3.38 2.41
CA GLY A 239 18.56 1.93 2.53
C GLY A 239 17.28 1.39 1.93
N LYS A 240 17.20 0.05 1.85
CA LYS A 240 15.95 -0.65 1.52
C LYS A 240 15.04 -0.70 2.75
N ALA A 241 13.74 -0.67 2.51
CA ALA A 241 12.68 -0.94 3.47
C ALA A 241 11.61 -1.79 2.77
N PHE A 242 10.84 -2.56 3.54
CA PHE A 242 9.91 -3.55 3.01
C PHE A 242 8.55 -3.39 3.66
N ARG A 243 7.50 -3.27 2.84
CA ARG A 243 6.12 -3.24 3.28
C ARG A 243 5.36 -4.33 2.55
N ASN A 244 4.70 -5.20 3.29
CA ASN A 244 3.87 -6.26 2.76
C ASN A 244 2.53 -5.65 2.37
N GLU A 245 2.49 -4.96 1.24
CA GLU A 245 1.30 -4.25 0.76
C GLU A 245 0.21 -5.23 0.31
N ILE A 246 -1.04 -4.98 0.71
CA ILE A 246 -2.19 -5.84 0.37
C ILE A 246 -2.47 -5.82 -1.14
N THR A 247 -2.40 -4.63 -1.73
CA THR A 247 -2.60 -4.42 -3.17
C THR A 247 -1.55 -3.45 -3.72
N PRO A 248 -0.39 -3.97 -4.17
CA PRO A 248 0.56 -3.18 -4.95
C PRO A 248 -0.13 -2.62 -6.20
N ARG A 249 0.00 -1.31 -6.44
CA ARG A 249 -0.68 -0.59 -7.53
C ARG A 249 0.21 0.53 -8.05
N ASN A 250 -0.10 0.98 -9.26
CA ASN A 250 0.55 2.14 -9.88
C ASN A 250 2.08 1.98 -9.95
N PHE A 251 2.56 0.85 -10.49
CA PHE A 251 3.99 0.65 -10.75
C PHE A 251 4.85 0.82 -9.48
N ILE A 252 5.92 1.63 -9.52
CA ILE A 252 6.83 1.85 -8.39
C ILE A 252 6.27 2.74 -7.26
N PHE A 253 5.01 3.20 -7.34
CA PHE A 253 4.41 4.05 -6.31
C PHE A 253 3.87 3.25 -5.11
N ARG A 254 3.40 2.02 -5.33
CA ARG A 254 3.11 1.05 -4.27
C ARG A 254 3.75 -0.29 -4.64
N SER A 255 4.99 -0.46 -4.18
CA SER A 255 5.88 -1.59 -4.43
C SER A 255 6.36 -2.22 -3.13
#